data_AF-A0AB33WN76-F1
#
_entry.id   AF-A0AB33WN76-F1
#
_cell.length_a   1.000
_cell.length_b   1.000
_cell.length_c   1.000
_cell.angle_alpha   90.00
_cell.angle_beta   90.00
_cell.angle_gamma   90.00
#
_symmetry.space_group_name_H-M   'P 1'
#
loop_
_entity.id
_entity.type
_entity.pdbx_description
1 polymer ?
#
loop_
_entity_poly.entity_id
_entity_poly.type
_entity_poly.pdbx_seq_one_letter_code
_entity_poly.pdbx_strand_id
1 'polypeptide(L)'
;MPTTTISSREFNQDTSGAKKASRNGPVIITDRGRPAHVLLSIEDYEKLSGLNTSIVDMLAMPEAPEIDFETERATIIPREIDLS
;
A
#
# COMPACT_ATOMS: atom_id res chain seq x y z
N MET A 1 7.98 10.74 -11.41
CA MET A 1 7.60 11.35 -10.12
C MET A 1 8.84 11.97 -9.50
N PRO A 2 8.89 13.29 -9.28
CA PRO A 2 10.05 13.92 -8.65
C PRO A 2 10.17 13.42 -7.19
N THR A 3 11.37 13.02 -6.79
CA THR A 3 11.68 12.64 -5.40
C THR A 3 12.46 13.78 -4.77
N THR A 4 11.98 14.28 -3.64
CA THR A 4 12.66 15.35 -2.90
C THR A 4 13.49 14.73 -1.78
N THR A 5 14.73 15.15 -1.60
CA THR A 5 15.57 14.72 -0.47
C THR A 5 15.89 15.92 0.41
N ILE A 6 15.68 15.79 1.72
CA ILE A 6 15.98 16.81 2.72
C ILE A 6 16.72 16.16 3.90
N SER A 7 17.44 16.96 4.67
CA SER A 7 18.00 16.54 5.96
C SER A 7 16.94 16.53 7.05
N SER A 8 17.19 15.77 8.13
CA SER A 8 16.39 15.85 9.36
C SER A 8 16.31 17.27 9.92
N ARG A 9 17.36 18.08 9.73
CA ARG A 9 17.37 19.48 10.15
C ARG A 9 16.38 20.32 9.34
N GLU A 10 16.39 20.19 8.01
CA GLU A 10 15.45 20.90 7.13
C GLU A 10 14.01 20.46 7.39
N PHE A 11 13.77 19.16 7.60
CA PHE A 11 12.44 18.66 7.97
C PHE A 11 11.92 19.28 9.28
N ASN A 12 12.78 19.38 10.29
CA ASN A 12 12.41 19.97 11.58
C ASN A 12 12.24 21.51 11.51
N GLN A 13 12.91 22.17 10.57
CA GLN A 13 12.79 23.62 10.35
C GLN A 13 11.57 23.99 9.50
N ASP A 14 11.23 23.17 8.50
CA ASP A 14 10.10 23.41 7.58
C ASP A 14 9.28 22.13 7.33
N THR A 15 8.64 21.65 8.39
CA THR A 15 7.76 20.47 8.32
C THR A 15 6.57 20.72 7.37
N SER A 16 6.10 21.96 7.28
CA SER A 16 5.00 22.36 6.40
C SER A 16 5.37 22.25 4.93
N GLY A 17 6.57 22.71 4.56
CA GLY A 17 7.14 22.56 3.23
C GLY A 17 7.32 21.10 2.85
N ALA A 18 7.83 20.26 3.76
CA ALA A 18 7.95 18.82 3.54
C ALA A 18 6.60 18.15 3.26
N LYS A 19 5.55 18.47 4.02
CA LYS A 19 4.17 17.98 3.78
C LYS A 19 3.59 18.48 2.45
N LYS A 20 3.94 19.70 2.02
CA LYS A 20 3.52 20.22 0.71
C LYS A 20 4.24 19.49 -0.43
N ALA A 21 5.55 19.26 -0.27
CA ALA A 21 6.35 18.52 -1.22
C ALA A 21 5.88 17.06 -1.36
N SER A 22 5.43 16.44 -0.25
CA SER A 22 4.95 15.05 -0.26
C SER A 22 3.68 14.83 -1.09
N ARG A 23 3.00 15.89 -1.54
CA ARG A 23 1.86 15.81 -2.47
C ARG A 23 2.29 15.57 -3.92
N ASN A 24 3.55 15.83 -4.25
CA ASN A 24 4.10 15.68 -5.60
C ASN A 24 4.94 14.39 -5.75
N GLY A 25 5.21 13.69 -4.64
CA GLY A 25 6.04 12.50 -4.59
C GLY A 25 6.69 12.30 -3.21
N PRO A 26 7.37 11.17 -2.98
CA PRO A 26 8.02 10.88 -1.71
C PRO A 26 9.08 11.92 -1.34
N VAL A 27 9.13 12.26 -0.05
CA VAL A 27 10.21 13.07 0.52
C VAL A 27 11.11 12.17 1.35
N ILE A 28 12.36 12.02 0.94
CA ILE A 28 13.39 11.27 1.67
C ILE A 28 14.00 12.19 2.72
N ILE A 29 14.00 11.77 3.97
CA ILE A 29 14.61 12.47 5.09
C ILE A 29 15.90 11.74 5.46
N THR A 30 17.00 12.48 5.49
CA THR A 30 18.34 11.94 5.75
C THR A 30 18.86 12.28 7.15
N ASP A 31 19.52 11.32 7.80
CA ASP A 31 20.37 11.57 8.97
C ASP A 31 21.84 11.38 8.59
N ARG A 32 22.67 12.39 8.88
CA ARG A 32 24.11 12.43 8.54
C ARG A 32 24.39 12.00 7.08
N GLY A 33 23.56 12.48 6.14
CA GLY A 33 23.70 12.22 4.70
C GLY A 33 23.18 10.86 4.22
N ARG A 34 22.61 10.03 5.10
CA ARG A 34 22.02 8.73 4.73
C ARG A 34 20.49 8.78 4.84
N PRO A 35 19.74 8.25 3.86
CA PRO A 35 18.29 8.07 3.98
C PRO A 35 17.93 7.33 5.27
N ALA A 36 17.00 7.89 6.04
CA ALA A 36 16.56 7.34 7.31
C ALA A 36 15.04 7.15 7.35
N HIS A 37 14.29 8.11 6.80
CA HIS A 37 12.82 8.06 6.75
C HIS A 37 12.31 8.53 5.40
N VAL A 38 11.04 8.21 5.12
CA VAL A 38 10.30 8.72 3.97
C VAL A 38 8.98 9.30 4.47
N LEU A 39 8.62 10.50 3.99
CA LEU A 39 7.30 11.08 4.18
C LEU A 39 6.48 10.93 2.90
N LEU A 40 5.27 10.42 3.06
CA LEU A 40 4.26 10.26 2.01
C LEU A 40 2.97 10.99 2.40
N SER A 41 2.14 11.32 1.41
CA SER A 41 0.73 11.57 1.69
C SER A 41 0.07 10.29 2.23
N ILE A 42 -1.01 10.43 3.02
CA ILE A 42 -1.74 9.26 3.52
C ILE A 42 -2.32 8.44 2.36
N GLU A 43 -2.79 9.10 1.31
CA GLU A 43 -3.32 8.45 0.10
C GLU A 43 -2.26 7.57 -0.59
N ASP A 44 -1.04 8.07 -0.76
CA ASP A 44 0.05 7.31 -1.37
C ASP A 44 0.50 6.15 -0.47
N TYR A 45 0.51 6.35 0.85
CA TYR A 45 0.80 5.29 1.81
C TYR A 45 -0.25 4.17 1.75
N GLU A 46 -1.54 4.51 1.71
CA GLU A 46 -2.63 3.53 1.65
C GLU A 46 -2.62 2.74 0.33
N LYS A 47 -2.35 3.41 -0.80
CA LYS A 47 -2.15 2.73 -2.09
C LYS A 47 -0.97 1.77 -2.06
N LEU A 48 0.15 2.18 -1.46
CA LEU A 48 1.35 1.34 -1.34
C LEU A 48 1.15 0.15 -0.40
N SER A 49 0.45 0.36 0.71
CA SER A 49 0.19 -0.66 1.73
C SER A 49 -0.92 -1.64 1.36
N GLY A 50 -1.65 -1.39 0.26
CA GLY A 50 -2.78 -2.23 -0.16
C GLY A 50 -3.97 -2.16 0.79
N LEU A 51 -3.98 -1.20 1.74
CA LEU A 51 -5.06 -1.05 2.73
C LEU A 51 -6.42 -0.75 2.08
N ASN A 52 -6.42 -0.24 0.86
CA ASN A 52 -7.62 0.10 0.09
C ASN A 52 -7.90 -0.85 -1.08
N THR A 53 -7.21 -1.99 -1.19
CA THR A 53 -7.47 -2.94 -2.28
C THR A 53 -8.59 -3.90 -1.89
N SER A 54 -9.66 -3.92 -2.68
CA SER A 54 -10.76 -4.88 -2.49
C SER A 54 -10.24 -6.30 -2.69
N ILE A 55 -10.72 -7.25 -1.87
CA ILE A 55 -10.41 -8.68 -2.10
C ILE A 55 -10.89 -9.16 -3.46
N VAL A 56 -11.94 -8.54 -4.01
CA VAL A 56 -12.41 -8.79 -5.37
C VAL A 56 -11.34 -8.38 -6.38
N ASP A 57 -10.77 -7.18 -6.25
CA ASP A 57 -9.74 -6.68 -7.17
C ASP A 57 -8.45 -7.51 -7.08
N MET A 58 -8.11 -8.01 -5.89
CA MET A 58 -6.94 -8.88 -5.70
C MET A 58 -7.09 -10.25 -6.35
N LEU A 59 -8.31 -10.80 -6.35
CA LEU A 59 -8.60 -12.13 -6.89
C LEU A 59 -9.08 -12.07 -8.35
N ALA A 60 -9.41 -10.89 -8.86
CA ALA A 60 -9.84 -10.71 -10.23
C ALA A 60 -8.70 -11.00 -11.20
N MET A 61 -9.03 -11.69 -12.29
CA MET A 61 -8.13 -11.93 -13.41
C MET A 61 -8.81 -11.37 -14.69
N PRO A 62 -8.84 -10.04 -14.87
CA PRO A 62 -9.64 -9.40 -15.93
C PRO A 62 -9.21 -9.76 -17.36
N GLU A 63 -7.97 -10.23 -17.55
CA GLU A 63 -7.44 -10.69 -18.84
C GLU A 63 -7.34 -12.23 -18.93
N ALA A 64 -7.97 -12.96 -18.00
CA ALA A 64 -8.00 -14.41 -18.09
C ALA A 64 -8.76 -14.86 -19.35
N PRO A 65 -8.28 -15.90 -20.04
CA PRO A 65 -9.05 -16.51 -21.10
C PRO A 65 -10.37 -17.06 -20.54
N GLU A 66 -11.43 -16.99 -21.35
CA GLU A 66 -12.68 -17.65 -21.02
C GLU A 66 -12.43 -19.15 -20.88
N ILE A 67 -12.76 -19.70 -19.72
CA ILE A 67 -12.65 -21.12 -19.41
C ILE A 67 -14.05 -21.73 -19.38
N ASP A 68 -14.20 -22.89 -20.00
CA ASP A 68 -15.40 -23.71 -19.86
C ASP A 68 -15.40 -24.32 -18.45
N PHE A 69 -16.05 -23.64 -17.52
CA PHE A 69 -16.04 -23.97 -16.10
C PHE A 69 -17.35 -24.62 -15.69
N GLU A 70 -17.46 -25.92 -15.98
CA GLU A 70 -18.54 -26.75 -15.45
C GLU A 70 -18.27 -27.10 -13.98
N THR A 71 -19.17 -26.68 -13.08
CA THR A 71 -19.07 -27.00 -11.65
C THR A 71 -20.18 -27.94 -11.23
N GLU A 72 -19.82 -28.92 -10.42
CA GLU A 72 -20.80 -29.71 -9.69
C GLU A 72 -21.25 -28.98 -8.42
N ARG A 73 -22.45 -29.29 -7.95
CA ARG A 73 -22.97 -28.74 -6.70
C ARG A 73 -22.06 -29.18 -5.54
N ALA A 74 -21.37 -28.22 -4.92
CA ALA A 74 -20.58 -28.49 -3.74
C ALA A 74 -21.48 -29.01 -2.59
N THR A 75 -21.13 -30.18 -2.06
CA THR A 75 -21.72 -30.69 -0.82
C THR A 75 -20.84 -30.26 0.34
N ILE A 76 -21.30 -29.25 1.08
CA ILE A 76 -20.58 -28.77 2.26
C ILE A 76 -20.97 -29.63 3.45
N ILE A 77 -20.02 -30.42 3.95
CA ILE A 77 -20.19 -31.20 5.18
C ILE A 77 -19.60 -30.37 6.33
N PRO A 78 -20.42 -29.88 7.29
CA PRO A 78 -19.91 -29.19 8.45
C PRO A 78 -19.00 -30.13 9.25
N ARG A 79 -17.78 -29.68 9.58
CA ARG A 79 -16.95 -30.37 10.56
C ARG A 79 -17.43 -30.00 11.96
N GLU A 80 -17.37 -30.94 12.90
CA GLU A 80 -17.58 -30.62 14.31
C GLU A 80 -16.50 -29.62 14.79
N ILE A 81 -16.92 -28.70 15.65
CA ILE A 81 -16.01 -27.74 16.28
C ILE A 81 -15.43 -28.42 17.53
N ASP A 82 -14.12 -28.54 17.58
CA ASP A 82 -13.42 -28.94 18.80
C ASP A 82 -13.44 -27.77 19.79
N LEU A 83 -14.11 -27.97 20.92
CA LEU A 83 -14.29 -26.98 22.00
C LEU A 83 -13.49 -27.34 23.26
N SER A 84 -12.52 -28.26 23.14
CA SER A 84 -11.65 -28.67 24.26
C SER A 84 -10.57 -27.66 24.63
#